data_AF-A0A3B8K6L5-F1
#
_entry.id   AF-A0A3B8K6L5-F1
#
_cell.length_a   1.000
_cell.length_b   1.000
_cell.length_c   1.000
_cell.angle_alpha   90.00
_cell.angle_beta   90.00
_cell.angle_gamma   90.00
#
_symmetry.space_group_name_H-M   'P 1'
#
loop_
_entity.id
_entity.type
_entity.pdbx_description
1 polymer ?
#
loop_
_entity_poly.entity_id
_entity_poly.type
_entity_poly.pdbx_seq_one_letter_code
_entity_poly.pdbx_strand_id
1 'polypeptide(L)' 'LVDLVGTSQSNISQHLSILRDKGILASRKDANKVYYRIGDDKILALMETMREAFCSAH' A
#
# COMPACT_ATOMS: atom_id res chain seq x y z
N LEU A 1 -2.92 7.49 -6.37
CA LEU A 1 -3.53 6.45 -5.51
C LEU A 1 -5.04 6.51 -5.59
N VAL A 2 -5.67 7.66 -5.37
CA VAL A 2 -7.12 7.89 -5.56
C VAL A 2 -7.64 7.30 -6.87
N ASP A 3 -7.07 7.70 -8.00
CA ASP A 3 -7.54 7.26 -9.32
C ASP A 3 -7.29 5.76 -9.59
N LEU A 4 -6.25 5.18 -8.99
CA LEU A 4 -5.90 3.77 -9.18
C LEU A 4 -6.80 2.81 -8.38
N VAL A 5 -7.28 3.27 -7.21
CA VAL A 5 -8.11 2.45 -6.30
C VAL A 5 -9.60 2.76 -6.47
N GLY A 6 -9.95 3.90 -7.07
CA GLY A 6 -11.33 4.27 -7.37
C GLY A 6 -12.15 4.69 -6.13
N THR A 7 -11.51 5.30 -5.14
CA THR A 7 -12.19 5.77 -3.91
C THR A 7 -11.67 7.14 -3.44
N SER A 8 -12.29 7.74 -2.42
CA SER A 8 -11.97 9.09 -1.96
C SER A 8 -10.58 9.22 -1.33
N GLN A 9 -10.04 10.45 -1.35
CA GLN A 9 -8.77 10.76 -0.69
C GLN A 9 -8.84 10.51 0.81
N SER A 10 -9.95 10.82 1.48
CA SER A 10 -10.12 10.58 2.92
C SER A 10 -10.07 9.09 3.26
N ASN A 11 -10.75 8.26 2.47
CA ASN A 11 -10.77 6.81 2.66
C ASN A 11 -9.36 6.22 2.49
N ILE A 12 -8.65 6.61 1.42
CA ILE A 12 -7.26 6.16 1.21
C ILE A 12 -6.35 6.62 2.35
N SER A 13 -6.49 7.88 2.80
CA SER A 13 -5.69 8.40 3.91
C SER A 13 -5.93 7.62 5.20
N GLN A 14 -7.18 7.21 5.47
CA GLN A 14 -7.54 6.40 6.62
C GLN A 14 -6.89 5.01 6.53
N HIS A 15 -7.03 4.31 5.40
CA HIS A 15 -6.41 3.01 5.20
C HIS A 15 -4.88 3.04 5.29
N LEU A 16 -4.23 4.03 4.65
CA LEU A 16 -2.77 4.19 4.72
C LEU A 16 -2.28 4.44 6.14
N SER A 17 -3.04 5.19 6.95
CA SER A 17 -2.72 5.43 8.36
C SER A 17 -2.80 4.12 9.15
N ILE A 18 -3.89 3.36 9.01
CA ILE A 18 -4.07 2.06 9.69
C ILE A 18 -2.93 1.09 9.34
N LEU A 19 -2.57 1.00 8.05
CA LEU A 19 -1.52 0.08 7.60
C LEU A 19 -0.12 0.49 8.10
N ARG A 20 0.17 1.80 8.16
CA ARG A 20 1.40 2.31 8.76
C ARG A 20 1.45 2.02 10.26
N ASP A 21 0.36 2.27 10.97
CA ASP A 21 0.30 2.10 12.43
C ASP A 21 0.43 0.60 12.82
N LYS A 22 0.04 -0.31 11.92
CA LYS A 22 0.27 -1.76 12.05
C LYS A 22 1.69 -2.23 11.64
N GLY A 23 2.57 -1.32 11.22
CA GLY A 23 3.92 -1.65 10.76
C GLY A 23 4.00 -2.30 9.37
N ILE A 24 2.87 -2.39 8.65
CA ILE A 24 2.81 -2.99 7.31
C ILE A 24 3.43 -2.05 6.27
N LEU A 25 3.20 -0.74 6.42
CA LEU A 25 3.77 0.29 5.55
C LEU A 25 4.84 1.10 6.27
N ALA A 26 5.93 1.37 5.57
CA ALA A 26 6.83 2.47 5.88
C ALA A 26 6.41 3.71 5.08
N SER A 27 6.65 4.90 5.63
CA SER A 27 6.34 6.17 4.97
C SER A 27 7.51 7.14 5.02
N ARG A 28 7.69 7.94 3.96
CA ARG A 28 8.67 9.03 3.88
C ARG A 28 7.96 10.31 3.45
N LYS A 29 8.14 11.39 4.22
CA LYS A 29 7.65 12.72 3.85
C LYS A 29 8.73 13.46 3.07
N ASP A 30 8.33 14.09 1.97
CA ASP A 30 9.17 14.93 1.13
C ASP A 30 8.39 16.20 0.77
N ALA A 31 8.76 17.31 1.43
CA ALA A 31 7.97 18.54 1.49
C ALA A 31 6.49 18.25 1.82
N ASN A 32 5.59 18.51 0.87
CA ASN A 32 4.14 18.34 1.03
C ASN A 32 3.63 16.97 0.56
N LYS A 33 4.52 16.07 0.13
CA LYS A 33 4.15 14.73 -0.36
C LYS A 33 4.57 13.66 0.65
N VAL A 34 3.73 12.63 0.80
CA VAL A 34 4.03 11.45 1.60
C VAL A 34 4.07 10.24 0.68
N TYR A 35 5.19 9.54 0.70
CA TYR A 35 5.44 8.32 -0.06
C TYR A 35 5.30 7.12 0.87
N TYR A 36 4.72 6.03 0.37
CA TYR A 36 4.50 4.79 1.11
C TYR A 36 5.18 3.63 0.40
N ARG A 37 5.69 2.68 1.17
CA ARG A 37 6.18 1.38 0.68
C ARG A 37 5.82 0.28 1.66
N ILE A 38 5.76 -0.96 1.20
CA ILE A 38 5.68 -2.12 2.09
C ILE A 38 6.96 -2.14 2.95
N GLY A 39 6.77 -2.21 4.26
CA GLY A 39 7.84 -2.25 5.26
C GLY A 39 8.10 -3.65 5.81
N ASP A 40 7.14 -4.57 5.67
CA ASP A 40 7.21 -5.95 6.16
C ASP A 40 7.48 -6.93 5.01
N ASP A 41 8.63 -7.59 5.04
CA ASP A 41 9.05 -8.56 4.03
C ASP A 41 8.09 -9.76 3.91
N LYS A 42 7.41 -10.14 5.00
CA LYS A 42 6.40 -11.22 4.95
C LYS A 42 5.17 -10.79 4.15
N ILE A 43 4.77 -9.54 4.28
CA ILE A 43 3.67 -8.97 3.49
C ILE A 43 4.11 -8.83 2.03
N LEU A 44 5.38 -8.48 1.77
CA LEU A 44 5.91 -8.44 0.41
C LEU A 44 5.81 -9.82 -0.25
N ALA A 45 6.27 -10.88 0.41
CA ALA A 45 6.16 -12.25 -0.09
C ALA A 45 4.70 -12.68 -0.34
N LEU A 46 3.78 -12.31 0.57
CA LEU A 46 2.35 -12.56 0.39
C LEU A 46 1.81 -11.87 -0.87
N MET A 47 2.20 -10.62 -1.13
CA MET A 47 1.78 -9.90 -2.34
C MET A 47 2.34 -10.53 -3.61
N GLU A 48 3.55 -11.10 -3.56
CA GLU A 48 4.12 -11.86 -4.68
C GLU A 48 3.31 -13.11 -4.96
N THR A 49 2.95 -13.88 -3.93
CA THR A 49 2.07 -15.06 -4.08
C THR A 49 0.69 -14.69 -4.61
N MET A 50 0.09 -13.59 -4.13
CA MET A 50 -1.19 -13.09 -4.66
C MET A 50 -1.07 -12.71 -6.13
N ARG A 51 0.02 -12.03 -6.53
CA ARG A 51 0.27 -11.68 -7.92
C ARG A 51 0.42 -12.93 -8.79
N GLU A 52 1.15 -13.94 -8.34
CA GLU A 52 1.28 -15.21 -9.05
C GLU A 52 -0.06 -15.93 -9.18
N ALA A 53 -0.87 -15.96 -8.11
CA ALA A 53 -2.15 -16.67 -8.13
C ALA A 53 -3.24 -15.98 -8.98
N PHE A 54 -3.26 -14.64 -9.00
CA PHE A 54 -4.38 -13.87 -9.55
C PHE A 54 -4.01 -12.96 -10.72
N CYS A 55 -2.72 -12.68 -10.94
CA CYS A 55 -2.25 -11.78 -11.99
C CYS A 55 -1.38 -12.46 -13.05
N SER A 56 -1.12 -13.77 -12.96
CA SER A 56 -0.34 -14.52 -13.97
C SER A 56 -1.11 -14.91 -15.23
N ALA A 57 -2.30 -14.32 -15.45
CA ALA A 57 -3.13 -14.53 -16.63
C ALA A 57 -3.48 -13.17 -17.27
N HIS A 58 -2.46 -12.49 -17.79
CA HIS A 58 -2.59 -11.51 -18.87
C HIS A 58 -1.31 -11.45 -19.69
#